data_AF-A0A3A8EEX0-F1
#
_entry.id   AF-A0A3A8EEX0-F1
#
_cell.length_a   1.000
_cell.length_b   1.000
_cell.length_c   1.000
_cell.angle_alpha   90.00
_cell.angle_beta   90.00
_cell.angle_gamma   90.00
#
_symmetry.space_group_name_H-M   'P 1'
#
loop_
_entity.id
_entity.type
_entity.pdbx_description
1 polymer ?
#
loop_
_entity_poly.entity_id
_entity_poly.type
_entity_poly.pdbx_seq_one_letter_code
_entity_poly.pdbx_strand_id
1 'polypeptide(L)'
;MRNIKNIVENLKELSVHLSYGFLFVVATLFNAFMFYYSDLSNRSVFVITFIDLLFVFFYSTRWINSKISNISNEAFLDFLNFKKEKLYFTDISGFLGEQAFVSFLATFIIITGKRLLEIDGLLGGIYTGLLFIISMIFTSLSASRMILILVYLKWNKLVLMLLFLMLSAIMHIFYIIGLRIGASTSITWL
;
A
#
# COMPACT_ATOMS: atom_id res chain seq x y z
N MET A 1 -37.66 -4.99 -16.55
CA MET A 1 -36.26 -5.37 -16.23
C MET A 1 -35.25 -4.22 -16.33
N ARG A 2 -35.31 -3.30 -17.32
CA ARG A 2 -34.38 -2.16 -17.44
C ARG A 2 -34.33 -1.24 -16.19
N ASN A 3 -35.48 -0.94 -15.57
CA ASN A 3 -35.53 -0.08 -14.36
C ASN A 3 -34.83 -0.67 -13.14
N ILE A 4 -34.91 -1.99 -12.93
CA ILE A 4 -34.28 -2.64 -11.78
C ILE A 4 -32.74 -2.61 -11.92
N LYS A 5 -32.23 -2.78 -13.15
CA LYS A 5 -30.78 -2.74 -13.42
C LYS A 5 -30.18 -1.36 -13.13
N ASN A 6 -30.85 -0.29 -13.58
CA ASN A 6 -30.41 1.09 -13.30
C ASN A 6 -30.43 1.42 -11.80
N ILE A 7 -31.45 0.96 -11.06
CA ILE A 7 -31.53 1.17 -9.61
C ILE A 7 -30.36 0.46 -8.91
N VAL A 8 -30.03 -0.78 -9.31
CA VAL A 8 -28.91 -1.53 -8.73
C VAL A 8 -27.56 -0.87 -9.03
N GLU A 9 -27.35 -0.34 -10.24
CA GLU A 9 -26.14 0.40 -10.60
C GLU A 9 -26.00 1.69 -9.78
N ASN A 10 -27.06 2.48 -9.64
CA ASN A 10 -27.06 3.68 -8.82
C ASN A 10 -26.79 3.39 -7.33
N LEU A 11 -27.34 2.30 -6.80
CA LEU A 11 -27.07 1.88 -5.42
C LEU A 11 -25.61 1.44 -5.22
N LYS A 12 -24.99 0.78 -6.20
CA LYS A 12 -23.56 0.43 -6.15
C LYS A 12 -22.69 1.67 -6.17
N GLU A 13 -22.98 2.63 -7.05
CA GLU A 13 -22.24 3.89 -7.07
C GLU A 13 -22.36 4.64 -5.74
N LEU A 14 -23.58 4.75 -5.21
CA LEU A 14 -23.85 5.38 -3.91
C LEU A 14 -23.08 4.70 -2.76
N SER A 15 -23.09 3.36 -2.71
CA SER A 15 -22.33 2.59 -1.71
C SER A 15 -20.83 2.87 -1.79
N VAL A 16 -20.29 2.99 -3.01
CA VAL A 16 -18.88 3.31 -3.23
C VAL A 16 -18.57 4.73 -2.75
N HIS A 17 -19.41 5.71 -3.08
CA HIS A 17 -19.26 7.09 -2.60
C HIS A 17 -19.32 7.21 -1.07
N LEU A 18 -20.25 6.48 -0.44
CA LEU A 18 -20.35 6.41 1.02
C LEU A 18 -19.08 5.83 1.66
N SER A 19 -18.49 4.77 1.07
CA SER A 19 -17.27 4.17 1.59
C SER A 19 -16.06 5.13 1.56
N TYR A 20 -15.91 5.95 0.52
CA TYR A 20 -14.85 6.95 0.43
C TYR A 20 -15.10 8.15 1.34
N GLY A 21 -16.35 8.62 1.44
CA GLY A 21 -16.73 9.65 2.39
C GLY A 21 -16.43 9.23 3.83
N PHE A 22 -16.72 7.97 4.17
CA PHE A 22 -16.36 7.38 5.45
C PHE A 22 -14.83 7.37 5.67
N LEU A 23 -14.03 6.94 4.69
CA LEU A 23 -12.56 6.98 4.79
C LEU A 23 -12.03 8.40 5.04
N PHE A 24 -12.58 9.41 4.36
CA PHE A 24 -12.19 10.81 4.57
C PHE A 24 -12.54 11.31 5.97
N VAL A 25 -13.72 10.96 6.47
CA VAL A 25 -14.13 11.29 7.84
C VAL A 25 -13.21 10.62 8.85
N VAL A 26 -12.87 9.34 8.67
CA VAL A 26 -11.93 8.61 9.53
C VAL A 26 -10.54 9.27 9.51
N ALA A 27 -10.02 9.64 8.34
CA ALA A 27 -8.74 10.33 8.23
C ALA A 27 -8.75 11.67 8.99
N THR A 28 -9.83 12.45 8.81
CA THR A 28 -10.01 13.75 9.48
C THR A 28 -10.11 13.59 10.99
N LEU A 29 -10.89 12.63 11.47
CA LEU A 29 -11.01 12.33 12.90
C LEU A 29 -9.70 11.82 13.49
N PHE A 30 -8.94 11.00 12.76
CA PHE A 30 -7.63 10.54 13.17
C PHE A 30 -6.65 11.71 13.32
N ASN A 31 -6.60 12.62 12.34
CA ASN A 31 -5.74 13.80 12.41
C ASN A 31 -6.16 14.77 13.52
N ALA A 32 -7.46 14.98 13.73
CA ALA A 32 -7.97 15.78 14.84
C ALA A 32 -7.63 15.15 16.21
N PHE A 33 -7.78 13.83 16.34
CA PHE A 33 -7.37 13.09 17.52
C PHE A 33 -5.87 13.24 17.80
N MET A 34 -5.04 13.03 16.78
CA MET A 34 -3.59 13.18 16.92
C MET A 34 -3.20 14.62 17.25
N PHE A 35 -3.82 15.62 16.61
CA PHE A 35 -3.56 17.03 16.92
C PHE A 35 -3.92 17.41 18.37
N TYR A 36 -4.99 16.82 18.92
CA TYR A 36 -5.48 17.17 20.25
C TYR A 36 -4.81 16.36 21.38
N TYR A 37 -4.45 15.10 21.13
CA TYR A 37 -3.98 14.17 22.16
C TYR A 37 -2.51 13.76 22.04
N SER A 38 -1.85 14.02 20.91
CA SER A 38 -0.41 13.77 20.80
C SER A 38 0.36 15.05 21.07
N ASP A 39 1.41 14.95 21.89
CA ASP A 39 2.46 15.95 21.82
C ASP A 39 2.91 16.04 20.36
N LEU A 40 3.03 17.26 19.83
CA LEU A 40 3.55 17.58 18.49
C LEU A 40 5.05 17.26 18.36
N SER A 41 5.43 16.08 18.83
CA SER A 41 6.73 15.49 18.61
C SER A 41 6.88 15.13 17.13
N ASN A 42 8.11 15.16 16.64
CA ASN A 42 8.46 14.77 15.26
C ASN A 42 7.97 13.36 14.92
N ARG A 43 7.86 12.48 15.93
CA ARG A 43 7.31 11.13 15.78
C ARG A 43 5.82 11.15 15.46
N SER A 44 5.05 12.00 16.13
CA SER A 44 3.62 12.16 15.87
C SER A 44 3.38 12.70 14.46
N VAL A 45 4.17 13.70 14.04
CA VAL A 45 4.12 14.27 12.69
C VAL A 45 4.40 13.21 11.62
N PHE A 46 5.46 12.42 11.79
CA PHE A 46 5.76 11.32 10.87
C PHE A 46 4.61 10.31 10.75
N VAL A 47 4.00 9.90 11.88
CA VAL A 47 2.89 8.94 11.88
C VAL A 47 1.66 9.52 11.19
N ILE A 48 1.32 10.78 11.43
CA ILE A 48 0.24 11.49 10.75
C ILE A 48 0.48 11.50 9.24
N THR A 49 1.66 11.98 8.80
CA THR A 49 2.01 12.04 7.38
C THR A 49 1.93 10.67 6.71
N PHE A 50 2.44 9.63 7.38
CA PHE A 50 2.40 8.26 6.84
C PHE A 50 0.96 7.75 6.68
N ILE A 51 0.09 8.01 7.65
CA ILE A 51 -1.31 7.58 7.62
C ILE A 51 -2.11 8.37 6.56
N ASP A 52 -1.86 9.67 6.43
CA ASP A 52 -2.45 10.48 5.37
C ASP A 52 -2.09 9.97 3.98
N LEU A 53 -0.83 9.57 3.77
CA LEU A 53 -0.38 8.96 2.52
C LEU A 53 -1.12 7.64 2.22
N LEU A 54 -1.42 6.83 3.25
CA LEU A 54 -2.26 5.63 3.09
C LEU A 54 -3.68 5.99 2.67
N PHE A 55 -4.30 7.02 3.26
CA PHE A 55 -5.63 7.46 2.85
C PHE A 55 -5.67 8.01 1.43
N VAL A 56 -4.67 8.81 1.04
CA VAL A 56 -4.51 9.30 -0.35
C VAL A 56 -4.39 8.12 -1.31
N PHE A 57 -3.62 7.10 -0.96
CA PHE A 57 -3.52 5.88 -1.75
C PHE A 57 -4.90 5.24 -1.94
N PHE A 58 -5.63 4.93 -0.86
CA PHE A 58 -6.97 4.32 -0.96
C PHE A 58 -7.94 5.17 -1.78
N TYR A 59 -7.92 6.49 -1.61
CA TYR A 59 -8.74 7.40 -2.39
C TYR A 59 -8.39 7.37 -3.90
N SER A 60 -7.09 7.33 -4.22
CA SER A 60 -6.61 7.29 -5.61
C SER A 60 -7.01 6.02 -6.36
N THR A 61 -7.29 4.91 -5.65
CA THR A 61 -7.71 3.64 -6.28
C THR A 61 -8.99 3.79 -7.10
N ARG A 62 -9.92 4.68 -6.72
CA ARG A 62 -11.12 4.98 -7.51
C ARG A 62 -10.74 5.55 -8.88
N TRP A 63 -9.86 6.55 -8.86
CA TRP A 63 -9.42 7.22 -10.09
C TRP A 63 -8.67 6.24 -11.00
N ILE A 64 -7.81 5.41 -10.41
CA ILE A 64 -7.09 4.35 -11.12
C ILE A 64 -8.07 3.35 -11.75
N ASN A 65 -9.06 2.85 -10.99
CA ASN A 65 -10.07 1.91 -11.49
C ASN A 65 -10.87 2.47 -12.67
N SER A 66 -11.18 3.77 -12.66
CA SER A 66 -11.86 4.43 -13.79
C SER A 66 -11.01 4.49 -15.07
N LYS A 67 -9.68 4.40 -14.95
CA LYS A 67 -8.73 4.40 -16.08
C LYS A 67 -8.39 3.00 -16.56
N ILE A 68 -8.44 2.00 -15.68
CA ILE A 68 -8.16 0.60 -16.01
C ILE A 68 -9.10 0.06 -17.09
N SER A 69 -10.35 0.54 -17.18
CA SER A 69 -11.31 0.09 -18.21
C SER A 69 -10.84 0.32 -19.66
N ASN A 70 -9.83 1.16 -19.87
CA ASN A 70 -9.26 1.44 -21.20
C ASN A 70 -8.06 0.53 -21.56
N ILE A 71 -7.61 -0.30 -20.62
CA ILE A 71 -6.46 -1.20 -20.82
C ILE A 71 -7.00 -2.58 -21.17
N SER A 72 -6.56 -3.15 -22.31
CA SER A 72 -6.92 -4.52 -22.66
C SER A 72 -6.27 -5.52 -21.70
N ASN A 73 -6.97 -6.62 -21.41
CA ASN A 73 -6.43 -7.66 -20.53
C ASN A 73 -5.11 -8.24 -21.05
N GLU A 74 -4.95 -8.35 -22.37
CA GLU A 74 -3.72 -8.82 -23.02
C GLU A 74 -2.56 -7.88 -22.73
N ALA A 75 -2.74 -6.57 -22.93
CA ALA A 75 -1.70 -5.58 -22.66
C ALA A 75 -1.29 -5.55 -21.18
N PHE A 76 -2.25 -5.75 -20.27
CA PHE A 76 -1.97 -5.84 -18.83
C PHE A 76 -1.17 -7.09 -18.47
N LEU A 77 -1.52 -8.25 -19.02
CA LEU A 77 -0.79 -9.50 -18.78
C LEU A 77 0.63 -9.45 -19.34
N ASP A 78 0.81 -8.85 -20.51
CA ASP A 78 2.13 -8.63 -21.12
C ASP A 78 2.98 -7.68 -20.27
N PHE A 79 2.39 -6.58 -19.79
CA PHE A 79 3.06 -5.65 -18.87
C PHE A 79 3.53 -6.33 -17.58
N LEU A 80 2.70 -7.23 -17.01
CA LEU A 80 3.07 -8.01 -15.83
C LEU A 80 4.06 -9.15 -16.12
N ASN A 81 4.43 -9.36 -17.40
CA ASN A 81 5.25 -10.48 -17.84
C ASN A 81 4.69 -11.82 -17.34
N PHE A 82 3.37 -12.00 -17.46
CA PHE A 82 2.66 -13.15 -16.93
C PHE A 82 2.90 -14.41 -17.77
N LYS A 83 3.30 -15.50 -17.13
CA LYS A 83 3.49 -16.83 -17.76
C LYS A 83 2.40 -17.79 -17.29
N LYS A 84 1.67 -18.38 -18.24
CA LYS A 84 0.52 -19.27 -17.97
C LYS A 84 0.92 -20.65 -17.43
N GLU A 85 2.13 -21.12 -17.72
CA GLU A 85 2.31 -22.57 -17.80
C GLU A 85 2.71 -23.24 -16.49
N LYS A 86 3.58 -22.62 -15.66
CA LYS A 86 4.03 -23.17 -14.36
C LYS A 86 4.56 -22.07 -13.44
N LEU A 87 4.47 -22.31 -12.12
CA LEU A 87 5.18 -21.53 -11.11
C LEU A 87 6.59 -22.09 -10.95
N TYR A 88 7.60 -21.30 -11.28
CA TYR A 88 9.01 -21.67 -11.09
C TYR A 88 9.54 -21.10 -9.78
N PHE A 89 10.62 -21.72 -9.27
CA PHE A 89 11.32 -21.20 -8.10
C PHE A 89 11.78 -19.75 -8.31
N THR A 90 12.16 -19.38 -9.54
CA THR A 90 12.53 -18.01 -9.92
C THR A 90 11.40 -17.00 -9.74
N ASP A 91 10.14 -17.43 -9.91
CA ASP A 91 8.99 -16.54 -9.74
C ASP A 91 8.72 -16.30 -8.25
N ILE A 92 8.85 -17.34 -7.43
CA ILE A 92 8.72 -17.26 -5.97
C ILE A 92 9.87 -16.45 -5.37
N SER A 93 11.12 -16.73 -5.74
CA SER A 93 12.28 -16.02 -5.22
C SER A 93 12.32 -14.56 -5.68
N GLY A 94 11.94 -14.29 -6.93
CA GLY A 94 11.78 -12.93 -7.45
C GLY A 94 10.71 -12.15 -6.69
N PHE A 95 9.53 -12.76 -6.49
CA PHE A 95 8.46 -12.17 -5.69
C PHE A 95 8.90 -11.89 -4.24
N LEU A 96 9.48 -12.86 -3.55
CA LEU A 96 9.98 -12.67 -2.17
C LEU A 96 11.07 -11.60 -2.11
N GLY A 97 11.96 -11.55 -3.10
CA GLY A 97 12.99 -10.51 -3.23
C GLY A 97 12.40 -9.11 -3.40
N GLU A 98 11.36 -8.96 -4.22
CA GLU A 98 10.63 -7.71 -4.38
C GLU A 98 9.91 -7.29 -3.09
N GLN A 99 9.25 -8.21 -2.38
CA GLN A 99 8.61 -7.91 -1.09
C GLN A 99 9.64 -7.52 -0.01
N ALA A 100 10.78 -8.18 0.03
CA ALA A 100 11.88 -7.84 0.92
C ALA A 100 12.49 -6.46 0.58
N PHE A 101 12.67 -6.17 -0.71
CA PHE A 101 13.14 -4.86 -1.18
C PHE A 101 12.17 -3.74 -0.79
N VAL A 102 10.86 -3.94 -0.96
CA VAL A 102 9.88 -2.94 -0.55
C VAL A 102 9.83 -2.80 0.97
N SER A 103 9.91 -3.90 1.72
CA SER A 103 10.01 -3.85 3.18
C SER A 103 11.23 -3.04 3.66
N PHE A 104 12.36 -3.23 2.98
CA PHE A 104 13.56 -2.44 3.21
C PHE A 104 13.35 -0.97 2.86
N LEU A 105 12.72 -0.68 1.71
CA LEU A 105 12.42 0.70 1.30
C LEU A 105 11.46 1.39 2.28
N ALA A 106 10.45 0.69 2.79
CA ALA A 106 9.56 1.19 3.84
C ALA A 106 10.32 1.51 5.13
N THR A 107 11.25 0.65 5.54
CA THR A 107 12.13 0.91 6.68
C THR A 107 13.01 2.13 6.44
N PHE A 108 13.58 2.25 5.24
CA PHE A 108 14.40 3.39 4.85
C PHE A 108 13.59 4.69 4.91
N ILE A 109 12.38 4.71 4.36
CA ILE A 109 11.44 5.84 4.43
C ILE A 109 11.16 6.23 5.88
N ILE A 110 10.96 5.28 6.79
CA ILE A 110 10.73 5.59 8.22
C ILE A 110 11.95 6.29 8.83
N ILE A 111 13.15 5.80 8.54
CA ILE A 111 14.39 6.32 9.15
C ILE A 111 14.76 7.68 8.56
N THR A 112 14.80 7.80 7.22
CA THR A 112 15.22 9.03 6.54
C THR A 112 14.11 10.07 6.48
N GLY A 113 12.85 9.64 6.31
CA GLY A 113 11.69 10.52 6.31
C GLY A 113 11.53 11.25 7.64
N LYS A 114 11.70 10.55 8.77
CA LYS A 114 11.74 11.20 10.09
C LYS A 114 12.78 12.32 10.13
N ARG A 115 14.05 12.03 9.81
CA ARG A 115 15.13 13.04 9.83
C ARG A 115 14.86 14.22 8.91
N LEU A 116 14.33 13.97 7.71
CA LEU A 116 14.02 15.05 6.77
C LEU A 116 12.86 15.91 7.25
N LEU A 117 11.83 15.33 7.87
CA LEU A 117 10.74 16.08 8.48
C LEU A 117 11.21 16.98 9.64
N GLU A 118 12.28 16.60 10.35
CA GLU A 118 12.89 17.41 11.41
C GLU A 118 13.63 18.64 10.89
N ILE A 119 14.19 18.56 9.68
CA ILE A 119 14.91 19.66 9.03
C ILE A 119 13.93 20.58 8.28
N ASP A 120 13.09 19.99 7.44
CA ASP A 120 12.08 20.67 6.64
C ASP A 120 10.88 19.75 6.40
N GLY A 121 9.77 20.06 7.07
CA GLY A 121 8.54 19.28 7.00
C GLY A 121 7.98 19.14 5.58
N LEU A 122 8.13 20.14 4.72
CA LEU A 122 7.62 20.08 3.35
C LEU A 122 8.47 19.14 2.50
N LEU A 123 9.79 19.32 2.53
CA LEU A 123 10.73 18.49 1.78
C LEU A 123 10.67 17.02 2.25
N GLY A 124 10.61 16.80 3.56
CA GLY A 124 10.44 15.47 4.15
C GLY A 124 9.12 14.81 3.74
N GLY A 125 8.02 15.58 3.69
CA GLY A 125 6.72 15.09 3.22
C GLY A 125 6.75 14.67 1.75
N ILE A 126 7.29 15.50 0.86
CA ILE A 126 7.41 15.19 -0.58
C ILE A 126 8.28 13.94 -0.79
N TYR A 127 9.43 13.88 -0.14
CA TYR A 127 10.35 12.75 -0.23
C TYR A 127 9.70 11.43 0.24
N THR A 128 9.08 11.45 1.42
CA THR A 128 8.39 10.29 2.01
C THR A 128 7.24 9.84 1.10
N GLY A 129 6.47 10.79 0.55
CA GLY A 129 5.37 10.53 -0.37
C GLY A 129 5.82 9.86 -1.67
N LEU A 130 6.86 10.38 -2.32
CA LEU A 130 7.39 9.79 -3.56
C LEU A 130 7.88 8.37 -3.36
N LEU A 131 8.69 8.13 -2.33
CA LEU A 131 9.18 6.79 -2.04
C LEU A 131 8.06 5.83 -1.66
N PHE A 132 7.07 6.29 -0.90
CA PHE A 132 5.89 5.51 -0.57
C PHE A 132 5.11 5.08 -1.81
N ILE A 133 4.87 6.00 -2.76
CA ILE A 133 4.21 5.69 -4.04
C ILE A 133 5.00 4.61 -4.80
N ILE A 134 6.33 4.77 -4.90
CA ILE A 134 7.21 3.81 -5.58
C ILE A 134 7.10 2.43 -4.90
N SER A 135 7.21 2.37 -3.57
CA SER A 135 7.06 1.13 -2.79
C SER A 135 5.72 0.43 -3.07
N MET A 136 4.63 1.19 -3.11
CA MET A 136 3.29 0.66 -3.36
C MET A 136 3.13 0.12 -4.78
N ILE A 137 3.71 0.79 -5.78
CA ILE A 137 3.72 0.31 -7.17
C ILE A 137 4.45 -1.04 -7.24
N PHE A 138 5.67 -1.14 -6.71
CA PHE A 138 6.42 -2.40 -6.73
C PHE A 138 5.69 -3.52 -6.00
N THR A 139 5.15 -3.25 -4.80
CA THR A 139 4.41 -4.26 -4.02
C THR A 139 3.17 -4.75 -4.76
N SER A 140 2.38 -3.83 -5.32
CA SER A 140 1.13 -4.16 -5.99
C SER A 140 1.36 -4.93 -7.29
N LEU A 141 2.36 -4.55 -8.11
CA LEU A 141 2.70 -5.28 -9.34
C LEU A 141 3.23 -6.69 -9.03
N SER A 142 4.15 -6.77 -8.07
CA SER A 142 4.72 -8.03 -7.58
C SER A 142 3.64 -8.99 -7.08
N ALA A 143 2.75 -8.50 -6.21
CA ALA A 143 1.63 -9.26 -5.68
C ALA A 143 0.63 -9.67 -6.77
N SER A 144 0.26 -8.76 -7.68
CA SER A 144 -0.68 -9.03 -8.76
C SER A 144 -0.18 -10.17 -9.66
N ARG A 145 1.11 -10.15 -10.03
CA ARG A 145 1.73 -11.23 -10.82
C ARG A 145 1.64 -12.57 -10.11
N MET A 146 2.02 -12.62 -8.83
CA MET A 146 1.98 -13.86 -8.04
C MET A 146 0.55 -14.38 -7.87
N ILE A 147 -0.41 -13.51 -7.56
CA ILE A 147 -1.83 -13.87 -7.41
C ILE A 147 -2.37 -14.45 -8.72
N LEU A 148 -2.09 -13.83 -9.86
CA LEU A 148 -2.55 -14.30 -11.17
C LEU A 148 -2.02 -15.70 -11.48
N ILE A 149 -0.73 -15.97 -11.20
CA ILE A 149 -0.13 -17.30 -11.39
C ILE A 149 -0.84 -18.33 -10.50
N LEU A 150 -1.05 -18.01 -9.22
CA LEU A 150 -1.68 -18.93 -8.27
C LEU A 150 -3.15 -19.20 -8.59
N VAL A 151 -3.90 -18.17 -9.03
CA VAL A 151 -5.28 -18.31 -9.50
C VAL A 151 -5.35 -19.18 -10.75
N TYR A 152 -4.44 -18.96 -11.71
CA TYR A 152 -4.41 -19.73 -12.95
C TYR A 152 -4.07 -21.21 -12.72
N LEU A 153 -3.14 -21.50 -11.80
CA LEU A 153 -2.78 -22.87 -11.40
C LEU A 153 -3.86 -23.59 -10.60
N LYS A 154 -5.03 -22.95 -10.36
CA LYS A 154 -6.14 -23.49 -9.57
C LYS A 154 -5.70 -24.02 -8.21
N TRP A 155 -4.69 -23.39 -7.61
CA TRP A 155 -4.24 -23.79 -6.28
C TRP A 155 -5.37 -23.64 -5.26
N ASN A 156 -5.38 -24.54 -4.28
CA ASN A 156 -6.41 -24.54 -3.24
C ASN A 156 -6.45 -23.17 -2.55
N LYS A 157 -7.65 -22.60 -2.41
CA LYS A 157 -7.88 -21.30 -1.76
C LYS A 157 -7.22 -21.22 -0.38
N LEU A 158 -7.13 -22.34 0.32
CA LEU A 158 -6.47 -22.44 1.63
C LEU A 158 -4.96 -22.17 1.54
N VAL A 159 -4.28 -22.71 0.51
CA VAL A 159 -2.86 -22.47 0.27
C VAL A 159 -2.61 -21.01 -0.11
N LEU A 160 -3.51 -20.42 -0.92
CA LEU A 160 -3.47 -18.99 -1.25
C LEU A 160 -3.54 -18.13 0.02
N MET A 161 -4.51 -18.43 0.90
CA MET A 161 -4.70 -17.71 2.16
C MET A 161 -3.48 -17.83 3.08
N LEU A 162 -2.89 -19.02 3.20
CA LEU A 162 -1.67 -19.23 4.00
C LEU A 162 -0.48 -18.44 3.45
N LEU A 163 -0.32 -18.39 2.12
CA LEU A 163 0.75 -17.64 1.49
C LEU A 163 0.61 -16.14 1.74
N PHE A 164 -0.61 -15.60 1.63
CA PHE A 164 -0.91 -14.21 2.02
C PHE A 164 -0.64 -13.92 3.49
N LEU A 165 -1.04 -14.82 4.39
CA LEU A 165 -0.78 -14.68 5.83
C LEU A 165 0.72 -14.65 6.13
N MET A 166 1.49 -15.54 5.49
CA MET A 166 2.94 -15.59 5.66
C MET A 166 3.60 -14.29 5.18
N LEU A 167 3.18 -13.76 4.02
CA LEU A 167 3.70 -12.51 3.48
C LEU A 167 3.33 -11.31 4.33
N SER A 168 2.08 -11.25 4.78
CA SER A 168 1.62 -10.21 5.70
C SER A 168 2.42 -10.23 7.00
N ALA A 169 2.70 -11.41 7.54
CA ALA A 169 3.55 -11.57 8.73
C ALA A 169 4.99 -11.09 8.48
N ILE A 170 5.60 -11.43 7.34
CA ILE A 170 6.95 -10.96 6.98
C ILE A 170 6.97 -9.43 6.86
N MET A 171 6.03 -8.84 6.11
CA MET A 171 5.90 -7.38 5.98
C MET A 171 5.70 -6.72 7.34
N HIS A 172 4.90 -7.32 8.23
CA HIS A 172 4.66 -6.81 9.57
C HIS A 172 5.91 -6.85 10.45
N ILE A 173 6.71 -7.92 10.38
CA ILE A 173 7.98 -8.02 11.10
C ILE A 173 8.93 -6.90 10.64
N PHE A 174 9.09 -6.70 9.33
CA PHE A 174 9.93 -5.62 8.81
C PHE A 174 9.40 -4.23 9.19
N TYR A 175 8.09 -4.03 9.18
CA TYR A 175 7.48 -2.80 9.66
C TYR A 175 7.79 -2.52 11.14
N ILE A 176 7.66 -3.54 12.01
CA ILE A 176 8.01 -3.42 13.43
C ILE A 176 9.51 -3.11 13.59
N ILE A 177 10.38 -3.79 12.83
CA ILE A 177 11.82 -3.54 12.86
C ILE A 177 12.10 -2.09 12.45
N GLY A 178 11.49 -1.61 11.35
CA GLY A 178 11.67 -0.24 10.89
C GLY A 178 11.18 0.80 11.90
N LEU A 179 10.03 0.56 12.55
CA LEU A 179 9.56 1.41 13.63
C LEU A 179 10.50 1.40 14.83
N ARG A 180 11.02 0.24 15.24
CA ARG A 180 11.97 0.14 16.37
C ARG A 180 13.26 0.88 16.07
N ILE A 181 13.83 0.70 14.88
CA ILE A 181 15.05 1.39 14.46
C ILE A 181 14.79 2.89 14.39
N GLY A 182 13.73 3.34 13.70
CA GLY A 182 13.37 4.76 13.60
C GLY A 182 13.03 5.42 14.93
N ALA A 183 12.52 4.66 15.91
CA ALA A 183 12.31 5.12 17.27
C ALA A 183 13.63 5.21 18.06
N SER A 184 14.54 4.25 17.90
CA SER A 184 15.83 4.19 18.59
C SER A 184 16.88 5.18 18.08
N THR A 185 16.73 5.71 16.86
CA THR A 185 17.69 6.66 16.26
C THR A 185 17.57 8.10 16.79
N SER A 186 17.08 8.30 18.02
CA SER A 186 17.39 9.51 18.80
C SER A 186 18.87 9.57 19.24
N ILE A 187 19.70 8.64 18.78
CA ILE A 187 21.15 8.67 18.97
C ILE A 187 21.72 9.82 18.13
N THR A 188 22.07 10.88 18.84
CA THR A 188 23.08 11.89 18.48
C THR A 188 24.28 11.21 17.82
N TRP A 189 24.32 11.23 16.50
CA TRP A 189 25.57 11.10 15.76
C TRP A 189 25.92 12.51 15.31
N LEU A 190 26.97 13.03 15.94
CA LEU A 190 27.70 14.27 15.59
C LEU A 190 27.77 14.48 14.07
#